data_AF-G5AX24-F1
#
_entry.id   AF-G5AX24-F1
#
_cell.length_a   1.000
_cell.length_b   1.000
_cell.length_c   1.000
_cell.angle_alpha   90.00
_cell.angle_beta   90.00
_cell.angle_gamma   90.00
#
_symmetry.space_group_name_H-M   'P 1'
#
loop_
_entity.id
_entity.type
_entity.pdbx_description
1 polymer ?
#
loop_
_entity_poly.entity_id
_entity_poly.type
_entity_poly.pdbx_seq_one_letter_code
_entity_poly.pdbx_strand_id
1 'polypeptide(L)'
;MANRTVKDAHSIRGTNPQYLVEKIIRTRIYESKYWKEECFGLTAELVVDKAMELRFVGGVYGGNIKPTPFLCLILKMFQIQPEKDIIVEFIKNEDFKYARMLGSLYMRLTGTAIDCFKYLEPLYNDYWKIKSQNRNGEFELMHVDEFIDELLHKRYLLEEAERLEPQVSALEEDMEDVESSEEKEEEDEKLERVPSPDHRWRRYRDLDKPRHSPTLC
;
A
#
# COMPACT_ATOMS: atom_id res chain seq x y z
N MET A 1 -8.13 -31.99 -18.94
CA MET A 1 -8.75 -30.65 -19.10
C MET A 1 -7.64 -29.62 -18.92
N ALA A 2 -7.26 -28.91 -19.98
CA ALA A 2 -5.97 -28.20 -20.05
C ALA A 2 -5.83 -26.99 -19.10
N ASN A 3 -6.94 -26.39 -18.67
CA ASN A 3 -6.95 -25.16 -17.88
C ASN A 3 -7.04 -25.41 -16.35
N ARG A 4 -6.71 -26.62 -15.87
CA ARG A 4 -6.56 -26.88 -14.43
C ARG A 4 -5.21 -26.34 -13.94
N THR A 5 -5.16 -25.87 -12.70
CA THR A 5 -3.91 -25.58 -11.99
C THR A 5 -2.98 -26.79 -12.00
N VAL A 6 -1.67 -26.57 -12.01
CA VAL A 6 -0.68 -27.66 -11.85
C VAL A 6 -0.91 -28.39 -10.53
N LYS A 7 -0.53 -29.68 -10.46
CA LYS A 7 -0.87 -30.55 -9.31
C LYS A 7 -0.18 -30.10 -8.01
N ASP A 8 1.00 -29.54 -8.18
CA ASP A 8 1.95 -29.21 -7.12
C ASP A 8 1.71 -27.80 -6.57
N ALA A 9 0.79 -27.06 -7.20
CA ALA A 9 0.36 -25.73 -6.77
C ALA A 9 -0.33 -25.76 -5.40
N HIS A 10 0.11 -24.84 -4.54
CA HIS A 10 -0.34 -24.70 -3.16
C HIS A 10 -1.62 -23.86 -3.11
N SER A 11 -2.51 -24.14 -2.15
CA SER A 11 -3.70 -23.30 -1.93
C SER A 11 -3.31 -21.91 -1.43
N ILE A 12 -3.86 -20.86 -2.04
CA ILE A 12 -3.65 -19.46 -1.66
C ILE A 12 -4.92 -18.94 -0.99
N ARG A 13 -4.77 -18.34 0.20
CA ARG A 13 -5.89 -17.87 1.05
C ARG A 13 -6.98 -18.95 1.21
N GLY A 14 -6.56 -20.19 1.49
CA GLY A 14 -7.45 -21.35 1.65
C GLY A 14 -8.13 -21.87 0.36
N THR A 15 -7.87 -21.28 -0.81
CA THR A 15 -8.55 -21.62 -2.06
C THR A 15 -7.57 -21.97 -3.19
N ASN A 16 -8.08 -22.46 -4.32
CA ASN A 16 -7.28 -22.65 -5.53
C ASN A 16 -6.83 -21.27 -6.07
N PRO A 17 -5.56 -21.04 -6.43
CA PRO A 17 -5.08 -19.74 -6.92
C PRO A 17 -5.90 -19.12 -8.05
N GLN A 18 -6.45 -19.93 -8.97
CA GLN A 18 -7.31 -19.41 -10.04
C GLN A 18 -8.60 -18.76 -9.51
N TYR A 19 -9.06 -19.14 -8.32
CA TYR A 19 -10.37 -18.74 -7.79
C TYR A 19 -10.35 -17.29 -7.26
N LEU A 20 -9.16 -16.69 -7.13
CA LEU A 20 -8.96 -15.25 -6.97
C LEU A 20 -9.52 -14.44 -8.16
N VAL A 21 -9.73 -15.06 -9.32
CA VAL A 21 -10.39 -14.46 -10.49
C VAL A 21 -11.82 -14.99 -10.61
N GLU A 22 -12.79 -14.10 -10.85
CA GLU A 22 -14.20 -14.46 -10.98
C GLU A 22 -14.45 -15.57 -12.02
N LYS A 23 -15.46 -16.40 -11.76
CA LYS A 23 -15.87 -17.50 -12.66
C LYS A 23 -16.25 -17.02 -14.07
N ILE A 24 -16.90 -15.86 -14.18
CA ILE A 24 -17.32 -15.28 -15.47
C ILE A 24 -16.07 -14.84 -16.26
N ILE A 25 -15.20 -14.07 -15.62
CA ILE A 25 -13.94 -13.56 -16.18
C ILE A 25 -13.04 -14.73 -16.63
N ARG A 26 -12.87 -15.78 -15.82
CA ARG A 26 -12.08 -16.96 -16.21
C ARG A 26 -12.62 -17.69 -17.43
N THR A 27 -13.94 -17.83 -17.55
CA THR A 27 -14.56 -18.40 -18.75
C THR A 27 -14.19 -17.58 -19.98
N ARG A 28 -14.28 -16.24 -19.90
CA ARG A 28 -13.88 -15.34 -20.99
C ARG A 28 -12.38 -15.37 -21.32
N ILE A 29 -11.52 -15.55 -20.33
CA ILE A 29 -10.07 -15.77 -20.55
C ILE A 29 -9.85 -17.08 -21.33
N TYR A 30 -10.44 -18.18 -20.89
CA TYR A 30 -10.32 -19.49 -21.56
C TYR A 30 -10.93 -19.52 -22.96
N GLU A 31 -11.92 -18.67 -23.24
CA GLU A 31 -12.50 -18.48 -24.57
C GLU A 31 -11.67 -17.56 -25.48
N SER A 32 -10.81 -16.70 -24.92
CA SER A 32 -10.07 -15.67 -25.65
C SER A 32 -9.06 -16.24 -26.67
N LYS A 33 -8.75 -15.44 -27.70
CA LYS A 33 -7.72 -15.77 -28.70
C LYS A 33 -6.34 -15.86 -28.05
N TYR A 34 -5.95 -14.84 -27.28
CA TYR A 34 -4.64 -14.75 -26.61
C TYR A 34 -4.38 -15.94 -25.68
N TRP A 35 -5.38 -16.42 -24.92
CA TRP A 35 -5.18 -17.61 -24.07
C TRP A 35 -4.92 -18.90 -24.86
N LYS A 36 -5.52 -19.04 -26.03
CA LYS A 36 -5.44 -20.24 -26.87
C LYS A 36 -4.17 -20.30 -27.72
N GLU A 37 -3.59 -19.15 -28.03
CA GLU A 37 -2.40 -19.02 -28.87
C GLU A 37 -1.14 -18.79 -28.01
N GLU A 38 -1.13 -17.77 -27.15
CA GLU A 38 0.06 -17.35 -26.38
C GLU A 38 0.14 -18.00 -25.00
N CYS A 39 -1.00 -18.26 -24.33
CA CYS A 39 -1.02 -18.93 -23.02
C CYS A 39 -1.12 -20.47 -23.11
N PHE A 40 -1.06 -21.08 -24.30
CA PHE A 40 -1.09 -22.53 -24.44
C PHE A 40 0.29 -23.13 -24.17
N GLY A 41 0.39 -24.11 -23.26
CA GLY A 41 1.66 -24.76 -22.91
C GLY A 41 2.66 -23.91 -22.10
N LEU A 42 2.41 -22.61 -21.93
CA LEU A 42 3.35 -21.66 -21.29
C LEU A 42 3.79 -22.10 -19.88
N THR A 43 5.11 -22.22 -19.69
CA THR A 43 5.81 -22.54 -18.42
C THR A 43 6.22 -21.27 -17.67
N ALA A 44 6.73 -21.40 -16.44
CA ALA A 44 7.14 -20.25 -15.62
C ALA A 44 8.23 -19.40 -16.30
N GLU A 45 9.25 -20.05 -16.86
CA GLU A 45 10.35 -19.41 -17.62
C GLU A 45 9.80 -18.60 -18.82
N LEU A 46 8.90 -19.19 -19.60
CA LEU A 46 8.36 -18.57 -20.82
C LEU A 46 7.31 -17.48 -20.55
N VAL A 47 6.90 -17.25 -19.29
CA VAL A 47 6.09 -16.06 -18.94
C VAL A 47 6.90 -14.78 -19.14
N VAL A 48 8.23 -14.82 -18.99
CA VAL A 48 9.12 -13.65 -19.15
C VAL A 48 8.95 -13.03 -20.54
N ASP A 49 9.10 -13.83 -21.60
CA ASP A 49 8.98 -13.38 -23.00
C ASP A 49 7.62 -12.72 -23.27
N LYS A 50 6.54 -13.33 -22.73
CA LYS A 50 5.17 -12.82 -22.93
C LYS A 50 4.83 -11.63 -22.06
N ALA A 51 5.51 -11.45 -20.92
CA ALA A 51 5.44 -10.22 -20.13
C ALA A 51 6.17 -9.05 -20.83
N MET A 52 7.26 -9.32 -21.55
CA MET A 52 7.99 -8.31 -22.34
C MET A 52 7.18 -7.83 -23.57
N GLU A 53 6.33 -8.69 -24.16
CA GLU A 53 5.43 -8.32 -25.26
C GLU A 53 4.27 -7.37 -24.86
N LEU A 54 4.02 -7.17 -23.56
CA LEU A 54 2.93 -6.34 -23.05
C LEU A 54 3.10 -4.85 -23.41
N ARG A 55 1.97 -4.17 -23.62
CA ARG A 55 1.93 -2.75 -24.05
C ARG A 55 1.02 -1.85 -23.21
N PHE A 56 0.28 -2.43 -22.29
CA PHE A 56 -0.66 -1.77 -21.38
C PHE A 56 -1.04 -2.71 -20.22
N VAL A 57 -1.40 -2.14 -19.08
CA VAL A 57 -2.10 -2.83 -17.98
C VAL A 57 -3.63 -2.73 -18.19
N GLY A 58 -4.40 -3.51 -17.43
CA GLY A 58 -5.87 -3.43 -17.44
C GLY A 58 -6.54 -4.79 -17.24
N GLY A 59 -7.81 -4.81 -16.84
CA GLY A 59 -8.55 -6.02 -16.50
C GLY A 59 -9.40 -6.59 -17.63
N VAL A 60 -10.67 -6.16 -17.67
CA VAL A 60 -11.67 -6.55 -18.68
C VAL A 60 -12.32 -5.32 -19.29
N TYR A 61 -12.62 -5.36 -20.59
CA TYR A 61 -13.13 -4.21 -21.34
C TYR A 61 -14.29 -4.56 -22.28
N GLY A 62 -15.17 -3.56 -22.50
CA GLY A 62 -16.37 -3.63 -23.32
C GLY A 62 -17.49 -4.51 -22.72
N GLY A 63 -18.72 -4.34 -23.23
CA GLY A 63 -19.90 -5.05 -22.73
C GLY A 63 -19.83 -6.58 -22.80
N ASN A 64 -18.97 -7.14 -23.67
CA ASN A 64 -18.78 -8.59 -23.78
C ASN A 64 -17.79 -9.17 -22.75
N ILE A 65 -17.19 -8.34 -21.90
CA ILE A 65 -16.17 -8.71 -20.90
C ILE A 65 -14.97 -9.36 -21.60
N LYS A 66 -14.32 -8.62 -22.51
CA LYS A 66 -13.10 -9.08 -23.17
C LYS A 66 -11.93 -8.92 -22.19
N PRO A 67 -11.13 -9.96 -21.93
CA PRO A 67 -9.94 -9.83 -21.08
C PRO A 67 -8.78 -9.20 -21.86
N THR A 68 -7.94 -8.45 -21.17
CA THR A 68 -6.65 -7.97 -21.70
C THR A 68 -5.62 -9.12 -21.76
N PRO A 69 -4.53 -8.98 -22.55
CA PRO A 69 -3.37 -9.86 -22.46
C PRO A 69 -2.77 -9.92 -21.05
N PHE A 70 -2.68 -8.76 -20.38
CA PHE A 70 -2.21 -8.61 -18.99
C PHE A 70 -2.98 -9.53 -18.03
N LEU A 71 -4.31 -9.47 -18.04
CA LEU A 71 -5.16 -10.33 -17.21
C LEU A 71 -5.07 -11.82 -17.58
N CYS A 72 -4.86 -12.13 -18.86
CA CYS A 72 -4.63 -13.51 -19.31
C CYS A 72 -3.32 -14.09 -18.75
N LEU A 73 -2.24 -13.29 -18.70
CA LEU A 73 -0.97 -13.72 -18.10
C LEU A 73 -1.07 -13.86 -16.57
N ILE A 74 -1.81 -12.99 -15.88
CA ILE A 74 -2.06 -13.13 -14.43
C ILE A 74 -2.77 -14.46 -14.14
N LEU A 75 -3.82 -14.82 -14.89
CA LEU A 75 -4.48 -16.12 -14.71
C LEU A 75 -3.56 -17.30 -15.08
N LYS A 76 -2.63 -17.12 -16.02
CA LYS A 76 -1.62 -18.13 -16.33
C LYS A 76 -0.64 -18.32 -15.17
N MET A 77 -0.18 -17.23 -14.54
CA MET A 77 0.67 -17.28 -13.35
C MET A 77 -0.08 -17.93 -12.16
N PHE A 78 -1.39 -17.74 -12.02
CA PHE A 78 -2.22 -18.53 -11.07
C PHE A 78 -2.41 -19.99 -11.47
N GLN A 79 -2.29 -20.35 -12.75
CA GLN A 79 -2.38 -21.75 -13.19
C GLN A 79 -1.09 -22.52 -12.89
N ILE A 80 0.08 -21.90 -13.11
CA ILE A 80 1.39 -22.55 -13.01
C ILE A 80 2.08 -22.34 -11.66
N GLN A 81 1.73 -21.27 -10.95
CA GLN A 81 2.35 -20.83 -9.69
C GLN A 81 3.89 -20.77 -9.77
N PRO A 82 4.47 -19.77 -10.47
CA PRO A 82 5.91 -19.61 -10.57
C PRO A 82 6.55 -19.39 -9.19
N GLU A 83 7.83 -19.74 -9.08
CA GLU A 83 8.61 -19.56 -7.86
C GLU A 83 8.75 -18.07 -7.48
N LYS A 84 8.88 -17.79 -6.18
CA LYS A 84 8.91 -16.43 -5.64
C LYS A 84 10.03 -15.58 -6.22
N ASP A 85 11.18 -16.19 -6.53
CA ASP A 85 12.34 -15.49 -7.04
C ASP A 85 12.10 -14.95 -8.47
N ILE A 86 11.36 -15.68 -9.32
CA ILE A 86 10.93 -15.21 -10.66
C ILE A 86 10.03 -13.95 -10.53
N ILE A 87 9.17 -13.90 -9.51
CA ILE A 87 8.33 -12.72 -9.24
C ILE A 87 9.17 -11.54 -8.74
N VAL A 88 10.17 -11.80 -7.90
CA VAL A 88 11.11 -10.78 -7.42
C VAL A 88 11.99 -10.26 -8.56
N GLU A 89 12.38 -11.10 -9.52
CA GLU A 89 13.06 -10.70 -10.75
C GLU A 89 12.16 -9.83 -11.65
N PHE A 90 10.88 -10.17 -11.83
CA PHE A 90 9.93 -9.31 -12.54
C PHE A 90 9.79 -7.92 -11.90
N ILE A 91 9.70 -7.85 -10.58
CA ILE A 91 9.60 -6.58 -9.84
C ILE A 91 10.88 -5.75 -10.01
N LYS A 92 12.06 -6.37 -9.86
CA LYS A 92 13.37 -5.72 -10.00
C LYS A 92 13.68 -5.28 -11.43
N ASN A 93 13.09 -5.89 -12.44
CA ASN A 93 13.34 -5.56 -13.85
C ASN A 93 12.96 -4.09 -14.15
N GLU A 94 13.95 -3.28 -14.56
CA GLU A 94 13.76 -1.87 -14.92
C GLU A 94 13.41 -1.69 -16.42
N ASP A 95 13.97 -2.50 -17.31
CA ASP A 95 13.73 -2.35 -18.76
C ASP A 95 12.25 -2.56 -19.16
N PHE A 96 11.54 -3.44 -18.45
CA PHE A 96 10.19 -3.90 -18.81
C PHE A 96 9.14 -3.56 -17.75
N LYS A 97 8.78 -2.27 -17.66
CA LYS A 97 7.74 -1.76 -16.74
C LYS A 97 6.42 -2.55 -16.73
N TYR A 98 5.99 -3.15 -17.85
CA TYR A 98 4.78 -4.00 -17.86
C TYR A 98 4.98 -5.39 -17.25
N ALA A 99 6.20 -5.94 -17.27
CA ALA A 99 6.56 -7.13 -16.51
C ALA A 99 6.67 -6.83 -15.00
N ARG A 100 7.24 -5.67 -14.64
CA ARG A 100 7.19 -5.11 -13.27
C ARG A 100 5.76 -5.01 -12.74
N MET A 101 4.82 -4.47 -13.52
CA MET A 101 3.40 -4.42 -13.14
C MET A 101 2.70 -5.79 -13.08
N LEU A 102 3.17 -6.76 -13.86
CA LEU A 102 2.67 -8.13 -13.81
C LEU A 102 3.13 -8.83 -12.51
N GLY A 103 4.42 -8.65 -12.15
CA GLY A 103 5.02 -9.15 -10.92
C GLY A 103 4.44 -8.50 -9.67
N SER A 104 4.24 -7.19 -9.64
CA SER A 104 3.69 -6.48 -8.48
C SER A 104 2.25 -6.89 -8.16
N LEU A 105 1.38 -6.97 -9.18
CA LEU A 105 0.00 -7.43 -9.03
C LEU A 105 -0.08 -8.92 -8.67
N TYR A 106 0.82 -9.76 -9.20
CA TYR A 106 0.91 -11.14 -8.74
C TYR A 106 1.31 -11.23 -7.26
N MET A 107 2.40 -10.55 -6.86
CA MET A 107 2.86 -10.49 -5.47
C MET A 107 1.76 -9.99 -4.53
N ARG A 108 1.03 -8.93 -4.89
CA ARG A 108 -0.08 -8.41 -4.07
C ARG A 108 -1.23 -9.41 -3.87
N LEU A 109 -1.46 -10.28 -4.85
CA LEU A 109 -2.53 -11.27 -4.81
C LEU A 109 -2.13 -12.59 -4.13
N THR A 110 -0.85 -13.00 -4.22
CA THR A 110 -0.36 -14.28 -3.68
C THR A 110 0.52 -14.19 -2.44
N GLY A 111 1.22 -13.08 -2.24
CA GLY A 111 2.22 -12.89 -1.19
C GLY A 111 1.64 -12.58 0.20
N THR A 112 2.54 -12.52 1.18
CA THR A 112 2.23 -12.02 2.52
C THR A 112 2.18 -10.48 2.53
N ALA A 113 1.56 -9.86 3.54
CA ALA A 113 1.59 -8.40 3.69
C ALA A 113 3.03 -7.87 3.76
N ILE A 114 3.89 -8.52 4.56
CA ILE A 114 5.32 -8.19 4.70
C ILE A 114 6.05 -8.23 3.34
N ASP A 115 5.76 -9.23 2.50
CA ASP A 115 6.32 -9.30 1.15
C ASP A 115 5.76 -8.21 0.22
N CYS A 116 4.49 -7.82 0.37
CA CYS A 116 3.90 -6.73 -0.40
C CYS A 116 4.63 -5.43 -0.09
N PHE A 117 4.74 -5.03 1.18
CA PHE A 117 5.48 -3.82 1.57
C PHE A 117 6.93 -3.86 1.08
N LYS A 118 7.69 -4.87 1.50
CA LYS A 118 9.13 -5.01 1.19
C LYS A 118 9.49 -4.98 -0.31
N TYR A 119 8.61 -5.46 -1.20
CA TYR A 119 8.87 -5.48 -2.64
C TYR A 119 8.11 -4.43 -3.45
N LEU A 120 7.09 -3.76 -2.89
CA LEU A 120 6.32 -2.73 -3.58
C LEU A 120 6.68 -1.30 -3.12
N GLU A 121 7.12 -1.09 -1.88
CA GLU A 121 7.62 0.20 -1.40
C GLU A 121 8.68 0.85 -2.31
N PRO A 122 9.70 0.11 -2.82
CA PRO A 122 10.69 0.71 -3.71
C PRO A 122 10.08 1.26 -5.01
N LEU A 123 8.93 0.72 -5.46
CA LEU A 123 8.27 1.08 -6.70
C LEU A 123 7.53 2.43 -6.63
N TYR A 124 7.28 2.99 -5.44
CA TYR A 124 6.77 4.36 -5.30
C TYR A 124 7.75 5.43 -5.81
N ASN A 125 9.02 5.07 -6.02
CA ASN A 125 10.03 5.95 -6.63
C ASN A 125 10.04 5.87 -8.17
N ASP A 126 9.22 5.00 -8.78
CA ASP A 126 9.08 4.86 -10.23
C ASP A 126 7.91 5.73 -10.72
N TYR A 127 8.26 6.85 -11.35
CA TYR A 127 7.30 7.80 -11.93
C TYR A 127 7.08 7.59 -13.44
N TRP A 128 7.37 6.40 -13.98
CA TRP A 128 7.19 6.14 -15.41
C TRP A 128 5.72 6.05 -15.83
N LYS A 129 5.39 6.70 -16.94
CA LYS A 129 4.05 6.64 -17.53
C LYS A 129 3.79 5.28 -18.18
N ILE A 130 2.81 4.56 -17.67
CA ILE A 130 2.24 3.33 -18.23
C ILE A 130 0.92 3.65 -18.97
N LYS A 131 0.52 2.76 -19.88
CA LYS A 131 -0.83 2.78 -20.46
C LYS A 131 -1.72 1.84 -19.68
N SER A 132 -2.89 2.32 -19.27
CA SER A 132 -3.96 1.51 -18.70
C SER A 132 -5.11 1.39 -19.70
N GLN A 133 -5.77 0.23 -19.75
CA GLN A 133 -7.01 0.06 -20.52
C GLN A 133 -8.21 -0.04 -19.59
N ASN A 134 -9.10 0.96 -19.71
CA ASN A 134 -10.30 1.07 -18.89
C ASN A 134 -11.41 0.12 -19.33
N ARG A 135 -12.43 -0.03 -18.48
CA ARG A 135 -13.58 -0.93 -18.72
C ARG A 135 -14.36 -0.60 -19.99
N ASN A 136 -14.30 0.64 -20.48
CA ASN A 136 -14.87 1.06 -21.76
C ASN A 136 -14.07 0.55 -22.98
N GLY A 137 -12.79 0.21 -22.80
CA GLY A 137 -11.83 -0.13 -23.86
C GLY A 137 -10.89 1.01 -24.26
N GLU A 138 -11.14 2.21 -23.73
CA GLU A 138 -10.31 3.41 -23.89
C GLU A 138 -8.97 3.27 -23.16
N PHE A 139 -7.94 3.98 -23.63
CA PHE A 139 -6.59 3.96 -23.06
C PHE A 139 -6.28 5.27 -22.34
N GLU A 140 -5.92 5.16 -21.07
CA GLU A 140 -5.50 6.27 -20.23
C GLU A 140 -4.00 6.14 -19.89
N LEU A 141 -3.41 7.26 -19.49
CA LEU A 141 -2.03 7.30 -18.98
C LEU A 141 -2.09 7.39 -17.47
N MET A 142 -1.39 6.48 -16.80
CA MET A 142 -1.17 6.44 -15.37
C MET A 142 0.34 6.36 -15.12
N HIS A 143 0.80 6.67 -13.92
CA HIS A 143 2.18 6.48 -13.49
C HIS A 143 2.36 5.10 -12.80
N VAL A 144 3.59 4.71 -12.46
CA VAL A 144 3.85 3.40 -11.83
C VAL A 144 3.47 3.43 -10.35
N ASP A 145 3.98 4.42 -9.60
CA ASP A 145 3.54 4.79 -8.25
C ASP A 145 2.01 4.81 -8.09
N GLU A 146 1.28 5.53 -8.96
CA GLU A 146 -0.20 5.58 -8.94
C GLU A 146 -0.83 4.17 -8.96
N PHE A 147 -0.35 3.26 -9.81
CA PHE A 147 -0.87 1.90 -9.89
C PHE A 147 -0.47 1.04 -8.70
N ILE A 148 0.75 1.19 -8.17
CA ILE A 148 1.18 0.49 -6.95
C ILE A 148 0.35 0.95 -5.75
N ASP A 149 0.02 2.24 -5.69
CA ASP A 149 -0.89 2.80 -4.70
C ASP A 149 -2.29 2.18 -4.79
N GLU A 150 -2.84 2.09 -6.01
CA GLU A 150 -4.11 1.38 -6.23
C GLU A 150 -4.06 -0.09 -5.78
N LEU A 151 -2.93 -0.78 -5.96
CA LEU A 151 -2.77 -2.18 -5.52
C LEU A 151 -2.74 -2.34 -4.00
N LEU A 152 -2.17 -1.37 -3.28
CA LEU A 152 -2.11 -1.38 -1.83
C LEU A 152 -3.44 -0.91 -1.25
N HIS A 153 -3.86 0.32 -1.54
CA HIS A 153 -5.03 0.98 -0.94
C HIS A 153 -6.38 0.38 -1.33
N LYS A 154 -6.63 0.00 -2.60
CA LYS A 154 -7.96 -0.55 -2.99
C LYS A 154 -8.25 -1.91 -2.36
N ARG A 155 -7.30 -2.51 -1.63
CA ARG A 155 -7.52 -3.74 -0.85
C ARG A 155 -7.57 -3.55 0.67
N TYR A 156 -7.21 -2.40 1.25
CA TYR A 156 -7.48 -2.15 2.67
C TYR A 156 -8.98 -2.30 2.96
N LEU A 157 -9.83 -1.72 2.11
CA LEU A 157 -11.30 -1.88 2.11
C LEU A 157 -11.82 -3.32 1.93
N LEU A 158 -10.95 -4.29 1.63
CA LEU A 158 -11.26 -5.72 1.49
C LEU A 158 -10.54 -6.59 2.55
N GLU A 159 -9.48 -6.09 3.18
CA GLU A 159 -8.71 -6.78 4.21
C GLU A 159 -9.09 -6.28 5.63
N GLU A 160 -9.68 -5.09 5.78
CA GLU A 160 -10.45 -4.68 6.98
C GLU A 160 -11.59 -5.66 7.28
N ALA A 161 -12.25 -6.19 6.23
CA ALA A 161 -13.32 -7.18 6.36
C ALA A 161 -12.85 -8.53 6.93
N GLU A 162 -11.55 -8.85 6.83
CA GLU A 162 -10.95 -10.11 7.30
C GLU A 162 -9.61 -9.89 8.04
N ARG A 163 -9.58 -8.90 8.95
CA ARG A 163 -8.49 -8.61 9.90
C ARG A 163 -7.10 -8.30 9.31
N LEU A 164 -6.71 -7.04 9.44
CA LEU A 164 -5.37 -6.68 9.89
C LEU A 164 -5.50 -5.77 11.11
N GLU A 165 -4.65 -5.99 12.12
CA GLU A 165 -4.35 -4.94 13.11
C GLU A 165 -3.48 -3.88 12.40
N PRO A 166 -3.65 -2.58 12.69
CA PRO A 166 -2.88 -1.54 12.02
C PRO A 166 -1.39 -1.75 12.30
N GLN A 167 -0.60 -1.95 11.24
CA GLN A 167 0.85 -1.85 11.35
C GLN A 167 1.22 -0.38 11.28
N VAL A 168 1.75 0.12 12.39
CA VAL A 168 2.34 1.47 12.50
C VAL A 168 3.36 1.64 11.38
N SER A 169 3.21 2.69 10.58
CA SER A 169 4.18 3.02 9.54
C SER A 169 5.29 3.89 10.14
N ALA A 170 6.52 3.79 9.61
CA ALA A 170 7.67 4.58 10.09
C ALA A 170 7.56 6.11 9.86
N LEU A 171 6.37 6.61 9.51
CA LEU A 171 6.01 8.03 9.47
C LEU A 171 5.20 8.46 10.71
N GLU A 172 4.68 7.52 11.49
CA GLU A 172 3.97 7.80 12.75
C GLU A 172 4.98 7.97 13.90
N GLU A 173 6.11 7.24 13.91
CA GLU A 173 7.23 7.50 14.83
C GLU A 173 7.77 8.95 14.68
N ASP A 174 7.90 9.44 13.44
CA ASP A 174 8.28 10.83 13.11
C ASP A 174 7.22 11.87 13.52
N MET A 175 6.00 11.46 13.90
CA MET A 175 4.95 12.36 14.42
C MET A 175 4.83 12.29 15.96
N GLU A 176 4.95 11.10 16.56
CA GLU A 176 4.94 10.95 18.03
C GLU A 176 6.12 11.68 18.68
N ASP A 177 7.31 11.71 18.06
CA ASP A 177 8.47 12.47 18.56
C ASP A 177 8.23 14.00 18.52
N VAL A 178 7.38 14.49 17.61
CA VAL A 178 6.99 15.92 17.52
C VAL A 178 5.97 16.26 18.60
N GLU A 179 4.88 15.50 18.74
CA GLU A 179 3.88 15.73 19.80
C GLU A 179 4.53 15.62 21.19
N SER A 180 5.43 14.64 21.38
CA SER A 180 6.19 14.52 22.63
C SER A 180 7.14 15.70 22.87
N SER A 181 7.56 16.45 21.85
CA SER A 181 8.35 17.67 22.04
C SER A 181 7.49 18.87 22.47
N GLU A 182 6.30 19.04 21.88
CA GLU A 182 5.38 20.14 22.18
C GLU A 182 4.76 20.00 23.59
N GLU A 183 4.39 18.79 24.03
CA GLU A 183 3.87 18.57 25.40
C GLU A 183 4.87 18.95 26.50
N LYS A 184 6.19 18.78 26.25
CA LYS A 184 7.23 19.11 27.23
C LYS A 184 7.41 20.63 27.39
N GLU A 185 7.30 21.39 26.31
CA GLU A 185 7.37 22.86 26.38
C GLU A 185 6.14 23.45 27.12
N GLU A 186 4.95 22.85 26.99
CA GLU A 186 3.76 23.26 27.76
C GLU A 186 3.83 22.94 29.27
N GLU A 187 4.49 21.85 29.71
CA GLU A 187 4.64 21.57 31.14
C GLU A 187 5.63 22.52 31.83
N ASP A 188 6.76 22.86 31.18
CA ASP A 188 7.77 23.77 31.76
C ASP A 188 7.26 25.22 31.88
N GLU A 189 6.55 25.76 30.88
CA GLU A 189 5.88 27.09 30.94
C GLU A 189 4.91 27.22 32.14
N LYS A 190 4.37 26.08 32.59
CA LYS A 190 3.34 25.96 33.63
C LYS A 190 3.93 25.81 35.02
N LEU A 191 5.13 25.24 35.14
CA LEU A 191 5.84 25.04 36.40
C LEU A 191 6.52 26.31 36.93
N GLU A 192 6.95 27.24 36.08
CA GLU A 192 7.52 28.52 36.54
C GLU A 192 6.49 29.45 37.21
N ARG A 193 5.18 29.27 36.96
CA ARG A 193 4.13 30.19 37.42
C ARG A 193 3.56 29.87 38.81
N VAL A 194 4.44 29.74 39.82
CA VAL A 194 4.06 29.56 41.24
C VAL A 194 4.28 30.86 42.04
N PRO A 195 3.21 31.60 42.42
CA PRO A 195 3.35 32.77 43.29
C PRO A 195 3.77 32.39 44.72
N SER A 196 4.73 33.12 45.29
CA SER A 196 5.20 32.88 46.66
C SER A 196 4.10 33.08 47.72
N PRO A 197 3.95 32.17 48.70
CA PRO A 197 2.87 32.23 49.68
C PRO A 197 3.19 33.15 50.87
N ASP A 198 2.78 34.42 50.79
CA ASP A 198 2.63 35.30 51.96
C ASP A 198 1.14 35.53 52.25
N HIS A 199 0.67 35.05 53.42
CA HIS A 199 -0.20 35.78 54.36
C HIS A 199 -0.86 34.87 55.41
N ARG A 200 -0.40 34.97 56.67
CA ARG A 200 -1.28 35.43 57.77
C ARG A 200 -0.60 35.72 59.12
N TRP A 201 -0.98 36.87 59.68
CA TRP A 201 -1.00 37.26 61.10
C TRP A 201 0.25 37.08 61.98
N ARG A 202 0.80 38.23 62.40
CA ARG A 202 1.08 38.47 63.82
C ARG A 202 0.22 39.61 64.38
N ARG A 203 0.07 39.65 65.70
CA ARG A 203 -0.91 40.47 66.44
C ARG A 203 -0.34 41.82 66.86
N TYR A 204 -1.26 42.72 67.22
CA TYR A 204 -1.04 43.85 68.13
C TYR A 204 -0.01 43.56 69.24
N ARG A 205 0.98 44.44 69.36
CA ARG A 205 1.55 44.91 70.64
C ARG A 205 2.19 46.28 70.41
N ASP A 206 1.99 47.17 71.36
CA ASP A 206 2.40 48.57 71.36
C ASP A 206 3.91 48.75 71.42
N LEU A 207 4.42 49.90 70.92
CA LEU A 207 5.16 50.91 71.72
C LEU A 207 5.53 52.17 70.90
N ASP A 208 5.40 53.32 71.56
CA ASP A 208 6.06 54.63 71.38
C ASP A 208 6.05 55.45 70.06
N LYS A 209 5.41 56.63 70.20
CA LYS A 209 5.69 57.95 69.56
C LYS A 209 7.12 58.45 69.91
N PRO A 210 7.71 59.53 69.31
CA PRO A 210 7.01 60.73 68.77
C PRO A 210 7.65 61.52 67.57
N ARG A 211 6.86 62.46 67.00
CA ARG A 211 7.29 63.66 66.21
C ARG A 211 7.96 63.35 64.83
N HIS A 212 8.02 64.26 63.85
CA HIS A 212 7.65 65.68 63.77
C HIS A 212 7.05 66.03 62.37
N SER A 213 6.23 67.08 62.28
CA SER A 213 5.87 67.80 61.03
C SER A 213 6.75 69.07 60.88
N PRO A 214 6.76 69.84 59.77
CA PRO A 214 5.91 69.84 58.56
C PRO A 214 6.79 69.62 57.27
N THR A 215 6.58 70.10 56.03
CA THR A 215 5.74 71.20 55.48
C THR A 215 5.44 71.07 53.97
N LEU A 216 4.25 71.55 53.60
CA LEU A 216 3.79 72.19 52.35
C LEU A 216 4.82 72.57 51.27
N CYS A 217 4.48 72.23 50.02
CA CYS A 217 4.21 73.19 48.93
C CYS A 217 2.93 72.76 48.21
#